data_AF-A0A960LR68-F1
#
_entry.id   AF-A0A960LR68-F1
#
_cell.length_a   1.000
_cell.length_b   1.000
_cell.length_c   1.000
_cell.angle_alpha   90.00
_cell.angle_beta   90.00
_cell.angle_gamma   90.00
#
_symmetry.space_group_name_H-M   'P 1'
#
loop_
_entity.id
_entity.type
_entity.pdbx_description
1 polymer ?
#
loop_
_entity_poly.entity_id
_entity_poly.type
_entity_poly.pdbx_seq_one_letter_code
_entity_poly.pdbx_strand_id
1 'polypeptide(L)'
;MDLLKQGKPVTEQNDNRHPRTAAGVTRDGRHLILLVIDGRQPKHSIGTSLHDTALWLRALGAYEGVNFDGGGSSILVIEGGLTGAHVLNRPSSGLPRVNAAHLGIFAKSFR
;
A
#
# COMPACT_ATOMS: atom_id res chain seq x y z
N MET A 1 2.56 4.95 -11.06
CA MET A 1 1.79 6.21 -11.28
C MET A 1 1.91 7.06 -10.02
N ASP A 2 2.11 8.37 -10.16
CA ASP A 2 2.11 9.27 -9.00
C ASP A 2 0.69 9.41 -8.41
N LEU A 3 0.60 9.36 -7.08
CA LEU A 3 -0.63 9.59 -6.32
C LEU A 3 -0.63 10.97 -5.68
N LEU A 4 0.53 11.37 -5.14
CA LEU A 4 0.72 12.59 -4.37
C LEU A 4 2.00 13.30 -4.81
N LYS A 5 1.91 14.59 -5.11
CA LYS A 5 3.04 15.48 -5.36
C LYS A 5 2.94 16.69 -4.44
N GLN A 6 4.00 17.00 -3.72
CA GLN A 6 4.06 18.17 -2.84
C GLN A 6 2.85 18.28 -1.88
N GLY A 7 2.40 17.14 -1.34
CA GLY A 7 1.26 17.05 -0.42
C GLY A 7 -0.11 17.18 -1.10
N LYS A 8 -0.18 17.23 -2.43
CA LYS A 8 -1.44 17.35 -3.20
C LYS A 8 -1.70 16.10 -4.04
N PRO A 9 -2.94 15.55 -4.02
CA PRO A 9 -3.31 14.47 -4.93
C PRO A 9 -3.18 14.91 -6.39
N VAL A 10 -2.60 14.05 -7.24
CA VAL A 10 -2.46 14.28 -8.69
C VAL A 10 -3.27 13.29 -9.53
N THR A 11 -4.34 12.77 -8.95
CA THR A 11 -5.20 11.73 -9.51
C THR A 11 -6.61 12.25 -9.72
N GLU A 12 -7.25 11.75 -10.77
CA GLU A 12 -8.66 12.04 -11.04
C GLU A 12 -9.57 11.42 -9.98
N GLN A 13 -10.64 12.16 -9.65
CA GLN A 13 -11.69 11.66 -8.77
C GLN A 13 -12.64 10.75 -9.55
N ASN A 14 -12.79 9.52 -9.09
CA ASN A 14 -13.76 8.55 -9.58
C ASN A 14 -14.02 7.49 -8.50
N ASP A 15 -14.98 6.60 -8.75
CA ASP A 15 -15.37 5.53 -7.83
C ASP A 15 -14.77 4.16 -8.21
N ASN A 16 -13.67 4.12 -8.97
CA ASN A 16 -13.04 2.86 -9.36
C ASN A 16 -12.25 2.23 -8.21
N ARG A 17 -12.95 1.49 -7.35
CA ARG A 17 -12.43 0.91 -6.11
C ARG A 17 -11.79 -0.45 -6.32
N HIS A 18 -10.54 -0.58 -5.88
CA HIS A 18 -9.79 -1.83 -5.88
C HIS A 18 -8.94 -1.95 -4.61
N PRO A 19 -8.43 -3.15 -4.28
CA PRO A 19 -7.28 -3.28 -3.41
C PRO A 19 -6.10 -2.48 -3.97
N ARG A 20 -5.36 -1.78 -3.11
CA ARG A 20 -4.27 -0.89 -3.51
C ARG A 20 -3.00 -1.19 -2.74
N THR A 21 -1.88 -1.00 -3.44
CA THR A 21 -0.54 -1.00 -2.89
C THR A 21 0.09 0.33 -3.24
N ALA A 22 0.57 1.07 -2.25
CA ALA A 22 1.16 2.38 -2.45
C ALA A 22 2.31 2.59 -1.48
N ALA A 23 3.20 3.52 -1.82
CA ALA A 23 4.17 4.05 -0.88
C ALA A 23 4.22 5.56 -0.94
N GLY A 24 4.62 6.18 0.15
CA GLY A 24 4.89 7.60 0.21
C GLY A 24 6.05 7.91 1.14
N VAL A 25 6.59 9.11 0.99
CA VAL A 25 7.64 9.62 1.87
C VAL A 25 7.23 10.96 2.45
N THR A 26 7.61 11.20 3.69
CA THR A 26 7.41 12.48 4.40
C THR A 26 8.21 13.61 3.74
N ARG A 27 7.84 14.88 3.98
CA ARG A 27 8.47 16.05 3.35
C ARG A 27 9.97 16.15 3.61
N ASP A 28 10.41 15.71 4.78
CA ASP A 28 11.83 15.67 5.18
C ASP A 28 12.55 14.40 4.70
N GLY A 29 11.85 13.49 4.02
CA GLY A 29 12.38 12.23 3.50
C GLY A 29 12.73 11.20 4.57
N ARG A 30 12.43 11.43 5.85
CA ARG A 30 12.90 10.57 6.96
C ARG A 30 12.05 9.31 7.15
N HIS A 31 10.77 9.38 6.80
CA HIS A 31 9.84 8.26 6.95
C HIS A 31 9.32 7.79 5.60
N LEU A 32 9.49 6.49 5.36
CA LEU A 32 8.81 5.73 4.32
C LEU A 32 7.50 5.17 4.87
N ILE A 33 6.41 5.41 4.17
CA ILE A 33 5.08 4.88 4.46
C ILE A 33 4.80 3.81 3.40
N LEU A 34 4.58 2.57 3.83
CA LEU A 34 4.04 1.50 2.99
C LEU A 34 2.56 1.34 3.31
N LEU A 35 1.72 1.39 2.29
CA LEU A 35 0.28 1.35 2.41
C LEU A 35 -0.29 0.20 1.57
N VAL A 36 -0.96 -0.73 2.24
CA VAL A 36 -1.78 -1.76 1.59
C VAL A 36 -3.22 -1.58 2.05
N ILE A 37 -4.14 -1.49 1.09
CA ILE A 37 -5.57 -1.37 1.33
C ILE A 37 -6.23 -2.61 0.71
N ASP A 38 -6.88 -3.41 1.55
CA ASP A 38 -7.68 -4.56 1.10
C ASP A 38 -8.86 -4.07 0.25
N GLY A 39 -9.44 -4.95 -0.57
CA GLY A 39 -10.60 -4.60 -1.38
C GLY A 39 -11.30 -5.82 -1.96
N ARG A 40 -12.42 -5.58 -2.66
CA ARG A 40 -13.29 -6.62 -3.25
C ARG A 40 -13.83 -7.63 -2.23
N GLN A 41 -13.95 -7.22 -0.98
CA GLN A 41 -14.46 -8.03 0.13
C GLN A 41 -15.64 -7.29 0.79
N PRO A 42 -16.89 -7.48 0.33
CA PRO A 42 -18.03 -6.65 0.72
C PRO A 42 -18.27 -6.46 2.21
N LYS A 43 -17.86 -7.43 3.05
CA LYS A 43 -18.02 -7.38 4.52
C LYS A 43 -16.79 -6.88 5.27
N HIS A 44 -15.68 -6.61 4.59
CA HIS A 44 -14.40 -6.25 5.21
C HIS A 44 -13.81 -4.97 4.61
N SER A 45 -13.61 -4.96 3.29
CA SER A 45 -13.16 -3.76 2.58
C SER A 45 -13.61 -3.80 1.12
N ILE A 46 -14.22 -2.71 0.67
CA ILE A 46 -14.55 -2.48 -0.74
C ILE A 46 -13.36 -1.97 -1.56
N GLY A 47 -12.28 -1.53 -0.89
CA GLY A 47 -11.11 -0.91 -1.53
C GLY A 47 -11.28 0.59 -1.79
N THR A 48 -10.31 1.16 -2.50
CA THR A 48 -10.20 2.61 -2.73
C THR A 48 -9.97 2.95 -4.20
N SER A 49 -10.45 4.13 -4.60
CA SER A 49 -9.98 4.77 -5.82
C SER A 49 -8.52 5.22 -5.66
N LEU A 50 -7.87 5.57 -6.78
CA LEU A 50 -6.51 6.14 -6.70
C LEU A 50 -6.51 7.46 -5.92
N HIS A 51 -7.56 8.28 -6.09
CA HIS A 51 -7.72 9.53 -5.35
C HIS A 51 -7.86 9.32 -3.85
N ASP A 52 -8.75 8.41 -3.43
CA ASP A 52 -8.90 8.06 -2.02
C ASP A 52 -7.58 7.53 -1.42
N THR A 53 -6.82 6.76 -2.20
CA THR A 53 -5.50 6.26 -1.79
C THR A 53 -4.47 7.39 -1.61
N ALA A 54 -4.49 8.39 -2.50
CA ALA A 54 -3.66 9.58 -2.35
C ALA A 54 -4.03 10.38 -1.09
N LEU A 55 -5.33 10.47 -0.79
CA LEU A 55 -5.82 11.12 0.43
C LEU A 55 -5.39 10.35 1.69
N TRP A 56 -5.40 9.02 1.68
CA TRP A 56 -4.86 8.19 2.77
C TRP A 56 -3.36 8.42 2.97
N LEU A 57 -2.55 8.40 1.90
CA LEU A 57 -1.13 8.71 2.00
C LEU A 57 -0.88 10.09 2.61
N ARG A 58 -1.62 11.11 2.15
CA ARG A 58 -1.53 12.46 2.71
C ARG A 58 -1.92 12.50 4.19
N ALA A 59 -3.00 11.82 4.57
CA ALA A 59 -3.45 11.73 5.96
C ALA A 59 -2.44 11.04 6.87
N LEU A 60 -1.68 10.08 6.34
CA LEU A 60 -0.57 9.40 7.02
C LEU A 60 0.73 10.21 7.04
N GLY A 61 0.75 11.42 6.46
CA GLY A 61 1.89 12.34 6.49
C GLY A 61 2.81 12.28 5.26
N ALA A 62 2.45 11.54 4.21
CA ALA A 62 3.21 11.56 2.97
C ALA A 62 3.16 12.94 2.30
N TYR A 63 4.27 13.32 1.68
CA TYR A 63 4.42 14.52 0.85
C TYR A 63 4.57 14.16 -0.62
N GLU A 64 5.29 13.09 -0.92
CA GLU A 64 5.35 12.43 -2.22
C GLU A 64 4.78 11.02 -2.10
N GLY A 65 4.13 10.51 -3.16
CA GLY A 65 3.52 9.18 -3.10
C GLY A 65 3.24 8.56 -4.46
N VAL A 66 3.41 7.25 -4.56
CA VAL A 66 3.28 6.46 -5.79
C VAL A 66 2.39 5.23 -5.58
N ASN A 67 1.70 4.82 -6.64
CA ASN A 67 0.92 3.58 -6.70
C ASN A 67 1.76 2.46 -7.34
N PHE A 68 1.69 1.28 -6.74
CA PHE A 68 2.20 0.01 -7.27
C PHE A 68 1.08 -0.87 -7.83
N ASP A 69 1.41 -2.07 -8.29
CA ASP A 69 0.39 -3.05 -8.70
C ASP A 69 -0.56 -3.38 -7.54
N GLY A 70 -1.84 -3.51 -7.88
CA GLY A 70 -2.95 -3.61 -6.93
C GLY A 70 -3.78 -4.88 -7.12
N GLY A 71 -5.02 -4.86 -6.64
CA GLY A 71 -5.94 -5.97 -6.85
C GLY A 71 -5.51 -7.25 -6.12
N GLY A 72 -5.43 -8.37 -6.83
CA GLY A 72 -4.97 -9.65 -6.26
C GLY A 72 -3.50 -9.63 -5.82
N SER A 73 -2.73 -8.65 -6.30
CA SER A 73 -1.31 -8.49 -6.01
C SER A 73 -1.03 -7.72 -4.70
N SER A 74 -2.04 -7.06 -4.12
CA SER A 74 -1.89 -6.27 -2.89
C SER A 74 -1.68 -7.14 -1.67
N ILE A 75 -0.41 -7.29 -1.28
CA ILE A 75 0.03 -8.12 -0.17
C ILE A 75 1.11 -7.38 0.63
N LEU A 76 0.97 -7.34 1.96
CA LEU A 76 2.02 -6.92 2.89
C LEU A 76 2.47 -8.11 3.71
N VAL A 77 3.78 -8.34 3.76
CA VAL A 77 4.39 -9.46 4.49
C VAL A 77 5.41 -8.92 5.49
N ILE A 78 5.48 -9.54 6.66
CA ILE A 78 6.53 -9.28 7.66
C ILE A 78 7.27 -10.58 8.00
N GLU A 79 8.58 -10.50 8.21
CA GLU A 79 9.38 -11.62 8.72
C GLU A 79 9.05 -11.87 10.21
N GLY A 80 8.64 -13.09 10.56
CA GLY A 80 8.33 -13.51 11.93
C GLY A 80 9.44 -14.34 12.60
N GLY A 81 10.69 -14.23 12.13
CA GLY A 81 11.83 -15.00 12.63
C GLY A 81 11.58 -16.51 12.55
N LEU A 82 11.55 -17.19 13.70
CA LEU A 82 11.35 -18.64 13.80
C LEU A 82 9.99 -19.13 13.27
N THR A 83 9.00 -18.24 13.19
CA THR A 83 7.66 -18.57 12.68
C THR A 83 7.52 -18.38 11.17
N GLY A 84 8.58 -17.94 10.49
CA GLY A 84 8.55 -17.63 9.06
C GLY A 84 7.83 -16.31 8.76
N ALA A 85 7.59 -16.06 7.49
CA ALA A 85 6.96 -14.82 7.03
C ALA A 85 5.43 -14.87 7.15
N HIS A 86 4.81 -13.76 7.55
CA HIS A 86 3.35 -13.64 7.76
C HIS A 86 2.75 -12.56 6.88
N VAL A 87 1.62 -12.89 6.25
CA VAL A 87 0.79 -11.90 5.55
C VAL A 87 0.01 -11.09 6.57
N LEU A 88 0.09 -9.76 6.49
CA LEU A 88 -0.56 -8.84 7.43
C LEU A 88 -1.96 -8.40 6.99
N ASN A 89 -2.27 -8.48 5.69
CA ASN A 89 -3.55 -8.05 5.13
C ASN A 89 -4.42 -9.24 4.67
N ARG A 90 -5.63 -9.00 4.16
CA ARG A 90 -6.51 -10.07 3.64
C ARG A 90 -6.51 -10.08 2.10
N PRO A 91 -5.90 -11.10 1.45
CA PRO A 91 -5.87 -11.19 -0.01
C PRO A 91 -7.27 -11.15 -0.62
N SER A 92 -7.47 -10.38 -1.68
CA SER A 92 -8.81 -10.23 -2.30
C SER A 92 -9.38 -11.53 -2.88
N SER A 93 -8.53 -12.48 -3.24
CA SER A 93 -8.91 -13.83 -3.72
C SER A 93 -8.80 -14.92 -2.64
N GLY A 94 -8.60 -14.55 -1.37
CA GLY A 94 -8.38 -15.50 -0.26
C GLY A 94 -6.95 -16.04 -0.17
N LEU A 95 -6.21 -16.12 -1.28
CA LEU A 95 -4.79 -16.49 -1.32
C LEU A 95 -3.94 -15.39 -1.98
N PRO A 96 -2.66 -15.22 -1.56
CA PRO A 96 -1.71 -14.36 -2.25
C PRO A 96 -1.48 -14.80 -3.71
N ARG A 97 -1.38 -13.83 -4.62
CA ARG A 97 -1.05 -14.06 -6.03
C ARG A 97 0.47 -14.11 -6.25
N VAL A 98 0.93 -14.97 -7.16
CA VAL A 98 2.31 -14.95 -7.65
C VAL A 98 2.54 -13.68 -8.47
N ASN A 99 3.54 -12.88 -8.08
CA ASN A 99 3.95 -11.67 -8.79
C ASN A 99 5.43 -11.77 -9.21
N ALA A 100 5.79 -11.08 -10.29
CA ALA A 100 7.15 -11.10 -10.84
C ALA A 100 8.16 -10.33 -9.96
N ALA A 101 7.71 -9.29 -9.25
CA ALA A 101 8.55 -8.42 -8.44
C ALA A 101 7.83 -7.97 -7.17
N HIS A 102 8.62 -7.71 -6.12
CA HIS A 102 8.16 -7.23 -4.82
C HIS A 102 9.11 -6.14 -4.31
N LEU A 103 8.60 -5.22 -3.48
CA LEU A 103 9.43 -4.26 -2.74
C LEU A 103 9.74 -4.83 -1.36
N GLY A 104 10.99 -5.21 -1.12
CA GLY A 104 11.47 -5.69 0.18
C GLY A 104 12.19 -4.58 0.94
N ILE A 105 11.91 -4.43 2.23
CA ILE A 105 12.66 -3.55 3.14
C ILE A 105 13.41 -4.43 4.14
N PHE A 106 14.72 -4.29 4.17
CA PHE A 106 15.57 -4.88 5.21
C PHE A 106 16.17 -3.76 6.04
N ALA A 107 15.89 -3.77 7.34
CA ALA A 107 16.49 -2.85 8.29
C ALA A 107 17.23 -3.66 9.35
N LYS A 108 18.46 -3.26 9.67
CA LYS A 108 19.17 -3.84 10.81
C LYS A 108 18.39 -3.49 12.07
N SER A 109 18.05 -4.51 12.86
CA SER A 109 17.55 -4.30 14.21
C SER A 109 18.66 -3.64 15.02
N PHE A 110 18.42 -2.42 15.51
CA PHE A 110 19.24 -1.83 16.54
C PHE A 110 18.84 -2.51 17.85
N ARG A 111 19.59 -3.54 18.23
CA ARG A 111 19.62 -4.06 19.60
C ARG A 111 20.81 -3.45 20.32
#